data_AF-A0A1J4K251-F1
#
_entry.id   AF-A0A1J4K251-F1
#
_cell.length_a   1.000
_cell.length_b   1.000
_cell.length_c   1.000
_cell.angle_alpha   90.00
_cell.angle_beta   90.00
_cell.angle_gamma   90.00
#
_symmetry.space_group_name_H-M   'P 1'
#
loop_
_entity.id
_entity.type
_entity.pdbx_description
1 polymer ?
#
loop_
_entity_poly.entity_id
_entity_poly.type
_entity_poly.pdbx_seq_one_letter_code
_entity_poly.pdbx_strand_id
1 'polypeptide(L)'
;MHKNNLVCGSETGHEAAVPYCDYFEGMMSLAHFRVPNSGRYLQFIWENDLPIPLPEFITKFQVGQDYRLPLFELVFHDCLVSYWYLGDYNNKIPSVWEKRDLFNMLYGVPPMYLFGEDTYKRFKEQIVESYKVAQPISRETGYSEMTDFIILSNDRSVQRSVFDNGVSVTCNFGSKTYKLEDGTKLKSMTAIKGTFQKKSSTGMIVGIVIGVLIVIVIIVVVSILVIRKKRTQNEFKPAL
;
A
#
# COMPACT_ATOMS: atom_id res chain seq x y z
N MET A 1 -22.69 -7.54 -9.85
CA MET A 1 -23.43 -8.30 -8.82
C MET A 1 -23.43 -9.76 -9.20
N HIS A 2 -23.13 -10.64 -8.24
CA HIS A 2 -23.10 -12.09 -8.43
C HIS A 2 -24.49 -12.64 -8.74
N LYS A 3 -24.57 -13.75 -9.49
CA LYS A 3 -25.84 -14.38 -9.91
C LYS A 3 -26.83 -14.62 -8.76
N ASN A 4 -26.31 -14.99 -7.58
CA ASN A 4 -27.11 -15.31 -6.40
C ASN A 4 -27.13 -14.18 -5.35
N ASN A 5 -26.55 -13.02 -5.63
CA ASN A 5 -26.40 -11.90 -4.68
C ASN A 5 -25.77 -12.31 -3.33
N LEU A 6 -24.85 -13.27 -3.35
CA LEU A 6 -24.06 -13.67 -2.19
C LEU A 6 -22.68 -13.05 -2.26
N VAL A 7 -22.12 -12.70 -1.09
CA VAL A 7 -20.70 -12.37 -0.98
C VAL A 7 -19.89 -13.61 -1.30
N CYS A 8 -19.00 -13.52 -2.28
CA CYS A 8 -18.17 -14.61 -2.77
C CYS A 8 -16.71 -14.36 -2.41
N GLY A 9 -16.05 -15.39 -1.89
CA GLY A 9 -14.61 -15.36 -1.68
C GLY A 9 -13.91 -16.62 -2.16
N SER A 10 -12.59 -16.53 -2.29
CA SER A 10 -11.74 -17.63 -2.72
C SER A 10 -10.48 -17.71 -1.86
N GLU A 11 -9.93 -18.92 -1.75
CA GLU A 11 -8.59 -19.15 -1.23
C GLU A 11 -7.56 -18.51 -2.14
N THR A 12 -6.54 -17.89 -1.54
CA THR A 12 -5.47 -17.13 -2.16
C THR A 12 -5.99 -15.95 -2.96
N GLY A 13 -6.13 -16.08 -4.28
CA GLY A 13 -6.52 -15.02 -5.17
C GLY A 13 -5.69 -15.03 -6.44
N HIS A 14 -6.29 -14.55 -7.52
CA HIS A 14 -5.64 -14.34 -8.80
C HIS A 14 -6.33 -13.17 -9.50
N GLU A 15 -5.60 -12.33 -10.24
CA GLU A 15 -6.16 -11.14 -10.93
C GLU A 15 -7.35 -11.51 -11.83
N ALA A 16 -7.28 -12.65 -12.53
CA ALA A 16 -8.36 -13.17 -13.37
C ALA A 16 -9.67 -13.46 -12.60
N ALA A 17 -9.60 -13.67 -11.29
CA ALA A 17 -10.76 -13.92 -10.43
C ALA A 17 -11.35 -12.64 -9.80
N VAL A 18 -10.67 -11.48 -9.91
CA VAL A 18 -11.13 -10.20 -9.35
C VAL A 18 -12.58 -9.86 -9.76
N PRO A 19 -13.02 -10.04 -11.03
CA PRO A 19 -14.41 -9.74 -11.41
C PRO A 19 -15.47 -10.65 -10.78
N TYR A 20 -15.06 -11.74 -10.11
CA TYR A 20 -15.95 -12.80 -9.64
C TYR A 20 -15.92 -13.00 -8.11
N CYS A 21 -15.03 -12.32 -7.38
CA CYS A 21 -14.90 -12.45 -5.93
C CYS A 21 -14.93 -11.08 -5.25
N ASP A 22 -15.52 -11.02 -4.06
CA ASP A 22 -15.57 -9.83 -3.21
C ASP A 22 -14.43 -9.82 -2.18
N TYR A 23 -13.86 -10.99 -1.87
CA TYR A 23 -12.69 -11.10 -1.01
C TYR A 23 -11.82 -12.32 -1.33
N PHE A 24 -10.57 -12.25 -0.88
CA PHE A 24 -9.56 -13.27 -1.07
C PHE A 24 -8.86 -13.60 0.24
N GLU A 25 -8.87 -14.88 0.65
CA GLU A 25 -8.10 -15.34 1.82
C GLU A 25 -6.70 -15.83 1.42
N GLY A 26 -5.68 -14.98 1.55
CA GLY A 26 -4.30 -15.40 1.33
C GLY A 26 -3.41 -14.41 0.62
N MET A 27 -3.97 -13.34 0.06
CA MET A 27 -3.18 -12.29 -0.62
C MET A 27 -2.17 -11.60 0.30
N MET A 28 -2.41 -11.59 1.61
CA MET A 28 -1.44 -11.07 2.58
C MET A 28 -0.31 -12.05 2.90
N SER A 29 -0.50 -13.36 2.69
CA SER A 29 0.48 -14.39 3.04
C SER A 29 1.27 -14.85 1.83
N LEU A 30 2.58 -14.58 1.80
CA LEU A 30 3.50 -15.09 0.79
C LEU A 30 3.55 -16.62 0.86
N ALA A 31 3.05 -17.30 -0.17
CA ALA A 31 2.82 -18.75 -0.15
C ALA A 31 4.05 -19.58 0.25
N HIS A 32 5.22 -19.25 -0.31
CA HIS A 32 6.47 -19.95 -0.04
C HIS A 32 7.08 -19.69 1.35
N PHE A 33 6.58 -18.68 2.06
CA PHE A 33 7.10 -18.28 3.37
C PHE A 33 6.06 -18.42 4.48
N ARG A 34 5.03 -19.25 4.29
CA ARG A 34 4.10 -19.64 5.36
C ARG A 34 4.75 -20.71 6.24
N VAL A 35 4.21 -20.89 7.44
CA VAL A 35 4.66 -22.01 8.30
C VAL A 35 4.44 -23.37 7.61
N PRO A 36 5.34 -24.35 7.82
CA PRO A 36 5.17 -25.71 7.29
C PRO A 36 3.80 -26.29 7.63
N ASN A 37 3.17 -26.95 6.65
CA ASN A 37 1.85 -27.57 6.80
C ASN A 37 0.75 -26.58 7.27
N SER A 38 0.88 -25.29 6.95
CA SER A 38 -0.08 -24.23 7.36
C SER A 38 -1.54 -24.59 7.07
N GLY A 39 -1.85 -25.18 5.91
CA GLY A 39 -3.21 -25.64 5.57
C GLY A 39 -3.69 -26.92 6.28
N ARG A 40 -2.81 -27.65 6.97
CA ARG A 40 -3.16 -28.86 7.74
C ARG A 40 -3.20 -28.61 9.23
N TYR A 41 -2.38 -27.68 9.71
CA TYR A 41 -2.29 -27.33 11.12
C TYR A 41 -3.10 -26.09 11.47
N LEU A 42 -4.23 -25.85 10.81
CA LEU A 42 -5.02 -24.62 10.92
C LEU A 42 -5.22 -24.19 12.38
N GLN A 43 -5.79 -25.06 13.22
CA GLN A 43 -6.15 -24.74 14.61
C GLN A 43 -5.00 -24.62 15.61
N PHE A 44 -3.81 -25.12 15.28
CA PHE A 44 -2.67 -25.11 16.21
C PHE A 44 -2.00 -23.74 16.21
N ILE A 45 -1.78 -23.18 17.38
CA ILE A 45 -1.02 -21.94 17.53
C ILE A 45 0.46 -22.31 17.51
N TRP A 46 1.22 -21.75 16.56
CA TRP A 46 2.53 -22.28 16.19
C TRP A 46 3.49 -22.38 17.38
N GLU A 47 3.57 -21.33 18.20
CA GLU A 47 4.53 -21.24 19.31
C GLU A 47 4.01 -21.86 20.61
N ASN A 48 2.70 -22.07 20.73
CA ASN A 48 2.09 -22.60 21.95
C ASN A 48 1.83 -24.10 21.87
N ASP A 49 1.45 -24.59 20.69
CA ASP A 49 0.87 -25.92 20.54
C ASP A 49 1.77 -26.87 19.73
N LEU A 50 2.82 -26.37 19.07
CA LEU A 50 3.75 -27.18 18.28
C LEU A 50 5.18 -27.10 18.83
N PRO A 51 5.88 -28.23 18.99
CA PRO A 51 7.27 -28.26 19.46
C PRO A 51 8.25 -27.97 18.29
N ILE A 52 7.94 -26.99 17.45
CA ILE A 52 8.72 -26.65 16.25
C ILE A 52 9.14 -25.17 16.37
N PRO A 53 10.43 -24.85 16.33
CA PRO A 53 10.87 -23.46 16.39
C PRO A 53 10.32 -22.67 15.21
N LEU A 54 10.07 -21.37 15.41
CA LEU A 54 9.63 -20.48 14.34
C LEU A 54 10.70 -20.42 13.24
N PRO A 55 10.38 -20.78 11.98
CA PRO A 55 11.35 -20.69 10.90
C PRO A 55 11.78 -19.25 10.63
N GLU A 56 13.08 -19.00 10.49
CA GLU A 56 13.64 -17.66 10.27
C GLU A 56 13.09 -16.95 9.03
N PHE A 57 12.68 -17.71 8.00
CA PHE A 57 12.09 -17.14 6.80
C PHE A 57 10.76 -16.41 7.08
N ILE A 58 10.08 -16.72 8.18
CA ILE A 58 8.85 -16.03 8.58
C ILE A 58 9.18 -14.58 8.92
N THR A 59 10.13 -14.36 9.82
CA THR A 59 10.53 -13.01 10.25
C THR A 59 11.26 -12.26 9.14
N LYS A 60 12.03 -12.98 8.31
CA LYS A 60 12.79 -12.39 7.19
C LYS A 60 11.93 -12.02 5.98
N PHE A 61 11.00 -12.88 5.56
CA PHE A 61 10.26 -12.69 4.31
C PHE A 61 8.77 -12.50 4.54
N GLN A 62 8.11 -13.34 5.36
CA GLN A 62 6.67 -13.26 5.53
C GLN A 62 6.21 -11.98 6.22
N VAL A 63 6.93 -11.53 7.24
CA VAL A 63 6.68 -10.26 7.92
C VAL A 63 7.90 -9.35 7.89
N GLY A 64 8.84 -9.57 6.96
CA GLY A 64 10.01 -8.72 6.79
C GLY A 64 9.67 -7.49 5.96
N GLN A 65 9.57 -6.31 6.60
CA GLN A 65 9.16 -5.07 5.93
C GLN A 65 10.07 -4.67 4.77
N ASP A 66 11.34 -5.09 4.79
CA ASP A 66 12.31 -4.77 3.74
C ASP A 66 11.96 -5.46 2.41
N TYR A 67 11.28 -6.61 2.47
CA TYR A 67 10.96 -7.48 1.35
C TYR A 67 9.50 -7.41 0.89
N ARG A 68 8.66 -6.63 1.57
CA ARG A 68 7.22 -6.56 1.29
C ARG A 68 6.84 -5.25 0.63
N LEU A 69 6.08 -5.35 -0.45
CA LEU A 69 5.42 -4.25 -1.13
C LEU A 69 3.96 -4.65 -1.41
N PRO A 70 2.98 -3.75 -1.24
CA PRO A 70 1.57 -4.06 -1.46
C PRO A 70 1.21 -4.00 -2.95
N LEU A 71 1.92 -4.75 -3.80
CA LEU A 71 1.76 -4.65 -5.26
C LEU A 71 0.33 -4.98 -5.71
N PHE A 72 -0.33 -5.93 -5.06
CA PHE A 72 -1.71 -6.27 -5.37
C PHE A 72 -2.68 -5.16 -4.95
N GLU A 73 -2.52 -4.61 -3.74
CA GLU A 73 -3.38 -3.52 -3.26
C GLU A 73 -3.21 -2.24 -4.09
N LEU A 74 -1.98 -1.94 -4.54
CA LEU A 74 -1.74 -0.81 -5.46
C LEU A 74 -2.53 -0.90 -6.78
N VAL A 75 -3.06 -2.08 -7.13
CA VAL A 75 -3.84 -2.29 -8.36
C VAL A 75 -5.32 -2.57 -8.06
N PHE A 76 -5.63 -3.26 -6.97
CA PHE A 76 -6.96 -3.85 -6.73
C PHE A 76 -7.54 -3.56 -5.34
N HIS A 77 -6.98 -2.63 -4.55
CA HIS A 77 -7.46 -2.38 -3.17
C HIS A 77 -8.95 -2.04 -3.08
N ASP A 78 -9.46 -1.29 -4.05
CA ASP A 78 -10.85 -0.85 -4.16
C ASP A 78 -11.74 -1.84 -4.93
N CYS A 79 -11.17 -2.93 -5.44
CA CYS A 79 -11.88 -3.93 -6.23
C CYS A 79 -12.38 -5.10 -5.37
N LEU A 80 -11.61 -5.54 -4.37
CA LEU A 80 -11.96 -6.62 -3.45
C LEU A 80 -11.15 -6.54 -2.16
N VAL A 81 -11.56 -7.29 -1.14
CA VAL A 81 -10.89 -7.32 0.16
C VAL A 81 -9.85 -8.44 0.25
N SER A 82 -8.59 -8.08 0.47
CA SER A 82 -7.52 -9.05 0.77
C SER A 82 -7.46 -9.42 2.25
N TYR A 83 -7.27 -10.71 2.53
CA TYR A 83 -6.99 -11.23 3.88
C TYR A 83 -5.68 -12.05 3.91
N TRP A 84 -5.24 -12.39 5.13
CA TRP A 84 -4.23 -13.43 5.36
C TRP A 84 -4.73 -14.80 4.91
N TYR A 85 -3.81 -15.75 4.79
CA TYR A 85 -4.17 -17.12 4.50
C TYR A 85 -4.76 -17.77 5.76
N LEU A 86 -5.77 -18.63 5.61
CA LEU A 86 -6.41 -19.31 6.74
C LEU A 86 -5.44 -20.16 7.59
N GLY A 87 -4.30 -20.58 7.04
CA GLY A 87 -3.23 -21.25 7.79
C GLY A 87 -2.16 -20.32 8.38
N ASP A 88 -2.31 -19.01 8.20
CA ASP A 88 -1.33 -17.97 8.50
C ASP A 88 -1.96 -16.64 8.97
N TYR A 89 -3.14 -16.72 9.59
CA TYR A 89 -3.92 -15.62 10.16
C TYR A 89 -3.20 -14.86 11.29
N ASN A 90 -3.68 -13.68 11.70
CA ASN A 90 -2.99 -12.78 12.66
C ASN A 90 -2.53 -13.52 13.94
N ASN A 91 -3.43 -14.27 14.58
CA ASN A 91 -3.15 -14.99 15.83
C ASN A 91 -2.43 -16.34 15.69
N LYS A 92 -1.94 -16.70 14.50
CA LYS A 92 -1.26 -17.98 14.25
C LYS A 92 0.09 -18.08 14.97
N ILE A 93 0.82 -16.95 15.00
CA ILE A 93 2.20 -16.85 15.50
C ILE A 93 2.25 -15.63 16.43
N PRO A 94 2.08 -15.81 17.74
CA PRO A 94 1.99 -14.70 18.69
C PRO A 94 3.16 -13.71 18.62
N SER A 95 4.40 -14.17 18.43
CA SER A 95 5.59 -13.32 18.37
C SER A 95 5.62 -12.31 17.22
N VAL A 96 4.83 -12.51 16.16
CA VAL A 96 4.75 -11.60 15.00
C VAL A 96 3.38 -10.96 14.83
N TRP A 97 2.46 -11.16 15.79
CA TRP A 97 1.09 -10.70 15.70
C TRP A 97 1.01 -9.17 15.55
N GLU A 98 1.65 -8.42 16.44
CA GLU A 98 1.66 -6.94 16.37
C GLU A 98 2.19 -6.44 15.02
N LYS A 99 3.19 -7.13 14.47
CA LYS A 99 3.76 -6.80 13.16
C LYS A 99 2.77 -7.04 12.03
N ARG A 100 1.96 -8.10 12.11
CA ARG A 100 0.85 -8.35 11.16
C ARG A 100 -0.19 -7.24 11.24
N ASP A 101 -0.53 -6.78 12.44
CA ASP A 101 -1.49 -5.69 12.62
C ASP A 101 -1.00 -4.38 11.99
N LEU A 102 0.31 -4.10 12.09
CA LEU A 102 0.92 -2.96 11.39
C LEU A 102 0.87 -3.12 9.86
N PHE A 103 1.04 -4.33 9.32
CA PHE A 103 0.84 -4.58 7.89
C PHE A 103 -0.62 -4.44 7.48
N ASN A 104 -1.56 -4.92 8.30
CA ASN A 104 -3.00 -4.75 8.07
C ASN A 104 -3.37 -3.27 8.00
N MET A 105 -2.91 -2.46 8.96
CA MET A 105 -3.08 -1.01 8.93
C MET A 105 -2.42 -0.40 7.70
N LEU A 106 -1.16 -0.73 7.43
CA LEU A 106 -0.40 -0.14 6.32
C LEU A 106 -1.07 -0.43 4.98
N TYR A 107 -1.61 -1.63 4.80
CA TYR A 107 -2.19 -2.03 3.51
C TYR A 107 -3.69 -1.73 3.44
N GLY A 108 -4.30 -1.19 4.50
CA GLY A 108 -5.73 -0.87 4.54
C GLY A 108 -6.63 -2.11 4.58
N VAL A 109 -6.11 -3.27 5.00
CA VAL A 109 -6.82 -4.55 4.91
C VAL A 109 -7.23 -5.07 6.29
N PRO A 110 -8.39 -5.72 6.43
CA PRO A 110 -8.86 -6.22 7.72
C PRO A 110 -7.97 -7.36 8.26
N PRO A 111 -7.86 -7.51 9.59
CA PRO A 111 -7.19 -8.66 10.19
C PRO A 111 -8.02 -9.93 10.01
N MET A 112 -7.35 -11.09 10.04
CA MET A 112 -7.99 -12.41 10.03
C MET A 112 -7.64 -13.14 11.32
N TYR A 113 -8.64 -13.79 11.91
CA TYR A 113 -8.44 -14.63 13.09
C TYR A 113 -9.04 -16.01 12.87
N LEU A 114 -8.40 -17.02 13.45
CA LEU A 114 -8.94 -18.36 13.57
C LEU A 114 -8.77 -18.82 15.01
N PHE A 115 -9.85 -19.29 15.60
CA PHE A 115 -9.86 -19.80 16.96
C PHE A 115 -10.94 -20.86 17.12
N GLY A 116 -10.61 -21.93 17.85
CA GLY A 116 -11.59 -22.77 18.56
C GLY A 116 -11.84 -22.23 19.97
N GLU A 117 -12.60 -22.99 20.75
CA GLU A 117 -13.02 -22.59 22.10
C GLU A 117 -11.84 -22.25 23.03
N ASP A 118 -10.84 -23.12 23.12
CA ASP A 118 -9.70 -22.94 24.02
C ASP A 118 -8.79 -21.78 23.59
N THR A 119 -8.51 -21.68 22.29
CA THR A 119 -7.75 -20.54 21.74
C THR A 119 -8.47 -19.21 21.92
N TYR A 120 -9.81 -19.20 21.83
CA TYR A 120 -10.57 -17.98 22.07
C TYR A 120 -10.47 -17.55 23.53
N LYS A 121 -10.62 -18.48 24.48
CA LYS A 121 -10.41 -18.19 25.92
C LYS A 121 -9.00 -17.66 26.21
N ARG A 122 -7.98 -18.17 25.49
CA ARG A 122 -6.58 -17.72 25.63
C ARG A 122 -6.33 -16.32 25.07
N PHE A 123 -6.96 -15.97 23.95
CA PHE A 123 -6.56 -14.78 23.17
C PHE A 123 -7.65 -13.72 22.98
N LYS A 124 -8.83 -13.86 23.60
CA LYS A 124 -9.97 -12.97 23.40
C LYS A 124 -9.59 -11.49 23.50
N GLU A 125 -8.90 -11.09 24.55
CA GLU A 125 -8.51 -9.69 24.77
C GLU A 125 -7.55 -9.22 23.69
N GLN A 126 -6.55 -10.03 23.34
CA GLN A 126 -5.58 -9.70 22.29
C GLN A 126 -6.21 -9.61 20.90
N ILE A 127 -7.19 -10.47 20.58
CA ILE A 127 -7.98 -10.40 19.35
C ILE A 127 -8.74 -9.07 19.28
N VAL A 128 -9.35 -8.64 20.38
CA VAL A 128 -10.08 -7.37 20.43
C VAL A 128 -9.14 -6.18 20.24
N GLU A 129 -7.98 -6.18 20.90
CA GLU A 129 -7.00 -5.11 20.74
C GLU A 129 -6.43 -5.07 19.30
N SER A 130 -6.05 -6.24 18.76
CA SER A 130 -5.62 -6.38 17.37
C SER A 130 -6.67 -5.88 16.37
N TYR A 131 -7.96 -6.18 16.60
CA TYR A 131 -9.05 -5.71 15.77
C TYR A 131 -9.16 -4.18 15.77
N LYS A 132 -8.98 -3.53 16.93
CA LYS A 132 -9.02 -2.07 17.06
C LYS A 132 -7.85 -1.38 16.36
N VAL A 133 -6.74 -2.07 16.12
CA VAL A 133 -5.57 -1.54 15.42
C VAL A 133 -5.88 -1.39 13.93
N ALA A 134 -6.27 -2.48 13.26
CA ALA A 134 -6.40 -2.51 11.80
C ALA A 134 -7.79 -2.13 11.27
N GLN A 135 -8.88 -2.54 11.94
CA GLN A 135 -10.22 -2.37 11.39
C GLN A 135 -10.61 -0.91 11.13
N PRO A 136 -10.33 0.08 12.00
CA PRO A 136 -10.73 1.45 11.73
C PRO A 136 -10.22 1.96 10.37
N ILE A 137 -9.00 1.55 9.99
CA ILE A 137 -8.43 1.88 8.68
C ILE A 137 -9.15 1.12 7.57
N SER A 138 -9.22 -0.22 7.64
CA SER A 138 -9.80 -1.01 6.54
C SER A 138 -11.26 -0.68 6.28
N ARG A 139 -12.01 -0.27 7.31
CA ARG A 139 -13.38 0.21 7.15
C ARG A 139 -13.45 1.54 6.39
N GLU A 140 -12.48 2.42 6.62
CA GLU A 140 -12.42 3.76 6.03
C GLU A 140 -11.86 3.73 4.60
N THR A 141 -10.92 2.80 4.31
CA THR A 141 -10.20 2.74 3.03
C THR A 141 -10.63 1.60 2.12
N GLY A 142 -11.46 0.66 2.57
CA GLY A 142 -11.74 -0.57 1.79
C GLY A 142 -12.49 -0.39 0.46
N TYR A 143 -12.93 0.81 0.13
CA TYR A 143 -13.51 1.18 -1.18
C TYR A 143 -12.72 2.29 -1.88
N SER A 144 -11.51 2.57 -1.41
CA SER A 144 -10.66 3.66 -1.88
C SER A 144 -9.45 3.12 -2.58
N GLU A 145 -9.07 3.68 -3.73
CA GLU A 145 -7.86 3.25 -4.43
C GLU A 145 -6.62 3.49 -3.53
N MET A 146 -5.71 2.51 -3.43
CA MET A 146 -4.38 2.75 -2.86
C MET A 146 -3.49 3.43 -3.90
N THR A 147 -3.52 4.75 -3.91
CA THR A 147 -2.85 5.59 -4.93
C THR A 147 -1.32 5.68 -4.81
N ASP A 148 -0.74 5.40 -3.63
CA ASP A 148 0.72 5.49 -3.45
C ASP A 148 1.22 4.61 -2.30
N PHE A 149 2.49 4.20 -2.40
CA PHE A 149 3.23 3.51 -1.36
C PHE A 149 4.67 4.04 -1.27
N ILE A 150 4.98 4.67 -0.14
CA ILE A 150 6.20 5.48 0.05
C ILE A 150 7.05 4.86 1.15
N ILE A 151 8.34 4.69 0.87
CA ILE A 151 9.34 4.31 1.87
C ILE A 151 10.03 5.57 2.38
N LEU A 152 9.87 5.88 3.67
CA LEU A 152 10.31 7.14 4.28
C LEU A 152 11.70 7.07 4.92
N SER A 153 12.19 5.87 5.25
CA SER A 153 13.50 5.68 5.86
C SER A 153 14.44 4.86 4.95
N ASN A 154 15.74 5.15 5.00
CA ASN A 154 16.75 4.47 4.19
C ASN A 154 16.83 2.96 4.49
N ASP A 155 16.57 2.57 5.74
CA ASP A 155 16.51 1.18 6.18
C ASP A 155 15.16 0.51 5.89
N ARG A 156 14.26 1.19 5.16
CA ARG A 156 12.92 0.73 4.77
C ARG A 156 11.97 0.41 5.93
N SER A 157 12.36 0.73 7.17
CA SER A 157 11.60 0.42 8.37
C SER A 157 10.38 1.32 8.57
N VAL A 158 10.35 2.50 7.94
CA VAL A 158 9.22 3.43 7.98
C VAL A 158 8.59 3.54 6.60
N GLN A 159 7.31 3.17 6.53
CA GLN A 159 6.58 3.01 5.27
C GLN A 159 5.22 3.69 5.38
N ARG A 160 4.70 4.18 4.25
CA ARG A 160 3.43 4.88 4.17
C ARG A 160 2.60 4.41 2.98
N SER A 161 1.31 4.21 3.18
CA SER A 161 0.31 4.10 2.12
C SER A 161 -0.53 5.37 2.03
N VAL A 162 -1.05 5.64 0.84
CA VAL A 162 -1.96 6.76 0.56
C VAL A 162 -3.15 6.26 -0.22
N PHE A 163 -4.35 6.67 0.21
CA PHE A 163 -5.62 6.30 -0.40
C PHE A 163 -6.30 7.52 -1.05
N ASP A 164 -7.13 7.29 -2.07
CA ASP A 164 -7.77 8.35 -2.85
C ASP A 164 -8.73 9.25 -2.04
N ASN A 165 -9.29 8.73 -0.94
CA ASN A 165 -10.12 9.46 0.01
C ASN A 165 -9.32 10.41 0.92
N GLY A 166 -8.01 10.53 0.69
CA GLY A 166 -7.09 11.39 1.44
C GLY A 166 -6.56 10.76 2.72
N VAL A 167 -6.96 9.53 3.07
CA VAL A 167 -6.35 8.80 4.18
C VAL A 167 -4.92 8.43 3.82
N SER A 168 -4.02 8.52 4.80
CA SER A 168 -2.71 7.90 4.74
C SER A 168 -2.41 7.17 6.02
N VAL A 169 -1.64 6.09 5.92
CA VAL A 169 -1.19 5.34 7.09
C VAL A 169 0.33 5.29 7.04
N THR A 170 0.97 5.68 8.14
CA THR A 170 2.42 5.57 8.29
C THR A 170 2.76 4.59 9.39
N CYS A 171 3.52 3.55 9.07
CA CYS A 171 3.95 2.52 10.01
C CYS A 171 5.47 2.61 10.22
N ASN A 172 5.90 2.44 11.47
CA ASN A 172 7.30 2.30 11.84
C ASN A 172 7.54 0.90 12.40
N PHE A 173 8.17 0.05 11.59
CA PHE A 173 8.61 -1.30 11.95
C PHE A 173 10.02 -1.32 12.57
N GLY A 174 10.71 -0.18 12.59
CA GLY A 174 12.07 -0.05 13.10
C GLY A 174 12.11 0.01 14.62
N SER A 175 13.29 -0.20 15.19
CA SER A 175 13.52 -0.20 16.64
C SER A 175 13.66 1.20 17.27
N LYS A 176 13.63 2.25 16.44
CA LYS A 176 13.86 3.64 16.86
C LYS A 176 12.64 4.48 16.55
N THR A 177 12.43 5.53 17.35
CA THR A 177 11.42 6.55 17.03
C THR A 177 11.83 7.30 15.77
N TYR A 178 10.91 7.44 14.82
CA TYR A 178 11.08 8.23 13.60
C TYR A 178 10.36 9.57 13.72
N LYS A 179 10.96 10.63 13.19
CA LYS A 179 10.36 11.97 13.16
C LYS A 179 9.87 12.25 11.75
N LEU A 180 8.55 12.42 11.59
CA LEU A 180 7.93 12.81 10.33
C LEU A 180 8.24 14.27 9.98
N GLU A 181 8.01 14.65 8.72
CA GLU A 181 8.27 16.00 8.21
C GLU A 181 7.49 17.09 8.96
N ASP A 182 6.28 16.78 9.42
CA ASP A 182 5.43 17.67 10.23
C ASP A 182 5.90 17.78 11.70
N GLY A 183 6.96 17.07 12.07
CA GLY A 183 7.50 17.02 13.42
C GLY A 183 6.91 15.95 14.32
N THR A 184 5.89 15.21 13.88
CA THR A 184 5.26 14.12 14.62
C THR A 184 6.28 13.01 14.91
N LYS A 185 6.33 12.54 16.16
CA LYS A 185 7.20 11.45 16.60
C LYS A 185 6.45 10.12 16.53
N LEU A 186 6.81 9.28 15.58
CA LEU A 186 6.27 7.93 15.40
C LEU A 186 7.15 6.92 16.13
N LYS A 187 6.63 6.34 17.22
CA LYS A 187 7.37 5.38 18.05
C LYS A 187 7.69 4.09 17.27
N SER A 188 8.67 3.34 17.76
CA SER A 188 8.98 1.99 17.29
C SER A 188 7.75 1.08 17.37
N MET A 189 7.52 0.23 16.36
CA MET A 189 6.40 -0.71 16.30
C MET A 189 5.02 -0.05 16.49
N THR A 190 4.83 1.11 15.86
CA THR A 190 3.53 1.81 15.87
C THR A 190 3.15 2.30 14.49
N ALA A 191 1.86 2.55 14.30
CA ALA A 191 1.30 3.19 13.12
C ALA A 191 0.49 4.43 13.51
N ILE A 192 0.38 5.36 12.58
CA ILE A 192 -0.55 6.49 12.69
C ILE A 192 -1.35 6.64 11.41
N LYS A 193 -2.64 7.00 11.56
CA LYS A 193 -3.45 7.55 10.49
C LYS A 193 -3.14 9.04 10.36
N GLY A 194 -2.95 9.51 9.14
CA GLY A 194 -2.84 10.92 8.77
C GLY A 194 -3.71 11.24 7.57
N THR A 195 -3.70 12.51 7.17
CA THR A 195 -4.33 12.97 5.93
C THR A 195 -3.23 13.33 4.94
N PHE A 196 -3.31 12.80 3.73
CA PHE A 196 -2.38 13.14 2.67
C PHE A 196 -3.10 13.98 1.62
N GLN A 197 -2.60 15.19 1.41
CA GLN A 197 -3.05 16.07 0.34
C GLN A 197 -1.93 16.10 -0.69
N LYS A 198 -2.17 15.47 -1.86
CA LYS A 198 -1.22 15.55 -2.97
C LYS A 198 -1.04 17.03 -3.32
N LYS A 199 0.18 17.56 -3.22
CA LYS A 199 0.47 18.95 -3.63
C LYS A 199 0.00 19.11 -5.08
N SER A 200 -0.91 20.05 -5.32
CA SER A 200 -1.39 20.37 -6.65
C SER A 200 -0.21 20.71 -7.57
N SER A 201 -0.04 19.91 -8.63
CA SER A 201 0.92 20.19 -9.71
C SER A 201 0.38 21.22 -10.71
N THR A 202 -0.85 21.71 -10.52
CA THR A 202 -1.51 22.66 -11.43
C THR A 202 -0.66 23.91 -11.65
N GLY A 203 -0.07 24.48 -10.60
CA GLY A 203 0.82 25.64 -10.74
C GLY A 203 2.08 25.35 -11.56
N MET A 204 2.65 24.15 -11.43
CA MET A 204 3.83 23.72 -12.19
C MET A 204 3.48 23.48 -13.66
N ILE A 205 2.35 22.80 -13.93
CA ILE A 205 1.87 22.53 -15.29
C ILE A 205 1.53 23.84 -16.00
N VAL A 206 0.81 24.75 -15.34
CA VAL A 206 0.48 26.07 -15.89
C VAL A 206 1.77 26.85 -16.19
N GLY A 207 2.76 26.83 -15.28
CA GLY A 207 4.05 27.46 -15.50
C GLY A 207 4.80 26.91 -16.72
N ILE A 208 4.81 25.59 -16.90
CA ILE A 208 5.42 24.94 -18.07
C ILE A 208 4.70 25.35 -19.35
N VAL A 209 3.36 25.30 -19.37
CA VAL A 209 2.55 25.66 -20.55
C VAL A 209 2.76 27.13 -20.95
N ILE A 210 2.76 28.05 -19.99
CA ILE A 210 3.04 29.47 -20.24
C ILE A 210 4.46 29.65 -20.78
N GLY A 211 5.45 28.99 -20.19
CA GLY A 211 6.84 29.04 -20.66
C GLY A 211 6.99 28.58 -22.11
N VAL A 212 6.34 27.48 -22.48
CA VAL A 212 6.34 26.95 -23.86
C VAL A 212 5.67 27.94 -24.83
N LEU A 213 4.54 28.53 -24.45
CA LEU A 213 3.84 29.53 -25.28
C LEU A 213 4.70 30.77 -25.54
N ILE A 214 5.40 31.27 -24.52
CA ILE A 214 6.31 32.42 -24.67
C ILE A 214 7.43 32.10 -25.66
N VAL A 215 8.03 30.92 -25.57
CA VAL A 215 9.09 30.48 -26.49
C VAL A 215 8.57 30.40 -27.93
N ILE A 216 7.37 29.84 -28.14
CA ILE A 216 6.74 29.79 -29.47
C ILE A 216 6.52 31.19 -30.04
N VAL A 217 6.00 32.12 -29.24
CA VAL A 217 5.78 33.53 -29.68
C VAL A 217 7.10 34.18 -30.07
N ILE A 218 8.17 33.99 -29.29
CA ILE A 218 9.51 34.52 -29.61
C ILE A 218 10.01 33.95 -30.95
N ILE A 219 9.88 32.64 -31.18
CA ILE A 219 10.29 32.00 -32.43
C ILE A 219 9.51 32.58 -33.62
N VAL A 220 8.20 32.80 -33.50
CA VAL A 220 7.37 33.37 -34.56
C VAL A 220 7.80 34.81 -34.86
N VAL A 221 8.00 35.64 -33.83
CA VAL A 221 8.43 37.04 -34.00
C VAL A 221 9.81 37.12 -34.67
N VAL A 222 10.78 36.33 -34.20
CA VAL A 222 12.11 36.26 -34.81
C VAL A 222 12.02 35.81 -36.27
N SER A 223 11.20 34.81 -36.57
CA SER A 223 10.98 34.34 -37.94
C SER A 223 10.41 35.43 -38.85
N ILE A 224 9.42 36.19 -38.37
CA ILE A 224 8.83 37.33 -39.11
C ILE A 224 9.89 38.41 -39.36
N LEU A 225 10.71 38.75 -38.35
CA LEU A 225 11.78 39.74 -38.49
C LEU A 225 12.84 39.30 -39.50
N VAL A 226 13.23 38.02 -39.50
CA VAL A 226 14.16 37.45 -40.48
C VAL A 226 13.58 37.48 -41.89
N ILE A 227 12.30 37.13 -42.07
CA ILE A 227 11.62 37.19 -43.37
C ILE A 227 11.55 38.63 -43.88
N ARG A 228 11.19 39.59 -43.02
CA ARG A 228 11.17 41.02 -43.37
C ARG A 228 12.54 41.53 -43.78
N LYS A 229 13.60 41.17 -43.03
CA LYS A 229 14.99 41.54 -43.35
C LYS A 229 15.46 40.94 -44.69
N LYS A 230 15.07 39.69 -45.00
CA LYS A 230 15.35 39.08 -46.31
C LYS A 230 14.62 39.76 -47.46
N ARG A 231 13.36 40.19 -47.27
CA ARG A 231 12.60 40.95 -48.28
C ARG A 231 13.25 42.30 -48.59
N THR A 232 13.61 43.07 -47.56
CA THR A 232 14.28 44.37 -47.77
C THR A 232 15.65 44.22 -48.41
N GLN A 233 16.41 43.16 -48.12
CA GLN A 233 17.68 42.89 -48.81
C GLN A 233 17.51 42.45 -50.27
N ASN A 234 16.41 41.79 -50.63
CA ASN A 234 16.14 41.39 -52.02
C ASN A 234 15.59 42.53 -52.88
N GLU A 235 14.87 43.50 -52.30
CA GLU A 235 14.42 44.71 -53.02
C GLU A 235 15.59 45.67 -53.37
N PHE A 236 16.73 45.54 -52.69
CA PHE A 236 17.93 46.35 -52.92
C PHE A 236 19.03 45.64 -53.74
N LYS A 237 18.75 44.48 -54.37
CA LYS A 237 19.66 43.91 -55.36
C LYS A 237 19.41 44.58 -56.72
N PRO A 238 20.32 45.44 -57.24
CA PRO A 238 20.19 45.94 -58.59
C PRO A 238 20.29 44.78 -59.59
N ALA A 239 19.39 44.77 -60.57
CA ALA A 239 19.49 43.87 -61.72
C ALA A 239 20.78 44.19 -62.49
N LEU A 240 21.64 43.18 -62.65
CA LEU A 240 22.69 43.14 -63.65
C LEU A 240 22.09 42.76 -65.00
#